data_AF-A0A2T6EBF9-F1
#
_entry.id   AF-A0A2T6EBF9-F1
#
_cell.length_a   1.000
_cell.length_b   1.000
_cell.length_c   1.000
_cell.angle_alpha   90.00
_cell.angle_beta   90.00
_cell.angle_gamma   90.00
#
_symmetry.space_group_name_H-M   'P 1'
#
loop_
_entity.id
_entity.type
_entity.pdbx_description
1 polymer ?
#
loop_
_entity_poly.entity_id
_entity_poly.type
_entity_poly.pdbx_seq_one_letter_code
_entity_poly.pdbx_strand_id
1 'polypeptide(L)'
;MANEMLEALTGGIGAEVGKPVRMSFFEKERFIKQNEAFQQCAAWRKQLILDAAALSIFNQLVILPYHGATNFYTDSKKSGISRIRMGTQHLDREFVLTASKVTRQFFAITQEFQIHVENLHISNIAEFVEFWIERSKEYG
;
A
#
# COMPACT_ATOMS: atom_id res chain seq x y z
N MET A 1 -2.51 -22.81 19.74
CA MET A 1 -2.18 -21.55 20.45
C MET A 1 -1.42 -20.54 19.58
N ALA A 2 -0.19 -20.78 19.10
CA ALA A 2 0.47 -19.81 18.19
C ALA A 2 -0.22 -19.70 16.81
N ASN A 3 -0.76 -20.80 16.29
CA ASN A 3 -1.43 -20.82 14.98
C ASN A 3 -2.85 -20.21 14.98
N GLU A 4 -3.61 -20.34 16.07
CA GLU A 4 -4.98 -19.78 16.16
C GLU A 4 -4.95 -18.24 16.30
N MET A 5 -3.93 -17.71 16.97
CA MET A 5 -3.70 -16.27 17.08
C MET A 5 -3.23 -15.67 15.74
N LEU A 6 -2.43 -16.40 14.97
CA LEU A 6 -2.02 -16.03 13.61
C LEU A 6 -3.18 -16.14 12.59
N GLU A 7 -4.03 -17.16 12.68
CA GLU A 7 -5.25 -17.25 11.87
C GLU A 7 -6.25 -16.14 12.21
N ALA A 8 -6.39 -15.78 13.49
CA ALA A 8 -7.25 -14.68 13.93
C ALA A 8 -6.71 -13.29 13.51
N LEU A 9 -5.39 -13.09 13.53
CA LEU A 9 -4.74 -11.85 13.10
C LEU A 9 -4.70 -11.68 11.57
N THR A 10 -4.90 -12.76 10.81
CA THR A 10 -4.73 -12.75 9.35
C THR A 10 -5.94 -13.26 8.56
N GLY A 11 -7.02 -13.68 9.23
CA GLY A 11 -8.21 -14.25 8.60
C GLY A 11 -7.93 -15.50 7.75
N GLY A 12 -6.86 -16.25 8.07
CA GLY A 12 -6.37 -17.35 7.24
C GLY A 12 -5.58 -16.94 5.99
N ILE A 13 -5.28 -15.64 5.80
CA ILE A 13 -4.54 -15.12 4.63
C ILE A 13 -3.02 -15.06 4.90
N GLY A 14 -2.61 -15.08 6.17
CA GLY A 14 -1.20 -14.98 6.60
C GLY A 14 -0.40 -16.28 6.54
N ALA A 15 -0.97 -17.37 6.00
CA ALA A 15 -0.27 -18.63 5.84
C ALA A 15 0.87 -18.58 4.80
N GLU A 16 1.00 -17.51 4.01
CA GLU A 16 2.21 -17.23 3.25
C GLU A 16 3.13 -16.28 4.00
N VAL A 17 3.82 -16.84 5.01
CA VAL A 17 4.96 -16.22 5.69
C VAL A 17 5.89 -15.56 4.66
N GLY A 18 6.00 -14.23 4.73
CA GLY A 18 7.00 -13.44 4.00
C GLY A 18 6.54 -12.74 2.72
N LYS A 19 5.26 -12.83 2.31
CA LYS A 19 4.76 -12.07 1.15
C LYS A 19 3.68 -11.05 1.55
N PRO A 20 3.75 -9.80 1.05
CA PRO A 20 2.67 -8.84 1.27
C PRO A 20 1.37 -9.41 0.70
N VAL A 21 0.31 -9.34 1.49
CA VAL A 21 -1.02 -9.80 1.13
C VAL A 21 -1.46 -9.12 -0.16
N ARG A 22 -1.46 -9.86 -1.28
CA ARG A 22 -1.92 -9.40 -2.59
C ARG A 22 -3.46 -9.45 -2.67
N MET A 23 -4.14 -8.89 -1.67
CA MET A 23 -5.59 -8.70 -1.77
C MET A 23 -5.85 -7.57 -2.76
N SER A 24 -6.81 -7.82 -3.65
CA SER A 24 -7.35 -6.80 -4.55
C SER A 24 -8.08 -5.71 -3.76
N PHE A 25 -8.27 -4.55 -4.39
CA PHE A 25 -9.08 -3.48 -3.81
C PHE A 25 -10.48 -3.95 -3.41
N PHE A 26 -11.15 -4.71 -4.27
CA PHE A 26 -12.52 -5.17 -4.03
C PHE A 26 -12.63 -6.12 -2.83
N GLU A 27 -11.61 -6.95 -2.61
CA GLU A 27 -11.56 -7.81 -1.42
C GLU A 27 -11.40 -6.98 -0.14
N LYS A 28 -10.44 -6.04 -0.12
CA LYS A 28 -10.25 -5.15 1.04
C LYS A 28 -11.49 -4.29 1.31
N GLU A 29 -12.10 -3.74 0.26
CA GLU A 29 -13.34 -2.96 0.33
C GLU A 29 -14.47 -3.78 0.97
N ARG A 30 -14.64 -5.04 0.57
CA ARG A 30 -15.66 -5.92 1.14
C ARG A 30 -15.47 -6.13 2.64
N PHE A 31 -14.24 -6.35 3.09
CA PHE A 31 -13.93 -6.50 4.52
C PHE A 31 -14.13 -5.21 5.31
N ILE A 32 -13.70 -4.06 4.76
CA ILE A 32 -13.96 -2.73 5.37
C ILE A 32 -15.46 -2.52 5.57
N LYS A 33 -16.26 -2.85 4.56
CA LYS A 33 -17.73 -2.76 4.62
C LYS A 33 -18.36 -3.72 5.63
N GLN A 34 -17.66 -4.73 6.13
CA GLN A 34 -18.16 -5.63 7.18
C GLN A 34 -17.80 -5.16 8.59
N ASN A 35 -16.90 -4.19 8.73
CA ASN A 35 -16.45 -3.68 10.02
C ASN A 35 -17.53 -2.81 10.69
N GLU A 36 -17.80 -3.05 11.97
CA GLU A 36 -18.87 -2.36 12.72
C GLU A 36 -18.59 -0.85 12.87
N ALA A 37 -17.35 -0.47 13.20
CA ALA A 37 -16.96 0.93 13.33
C ALA A 37 -17.10 1.68 12.00
N PHE A 38 -16.73 1.03 10.89
CA PHE A 38 -16.98 1.57 9.55
C PHE A 38 -18.49 1.78 9.31
N GLN A 39 -19.34 0.82 9.69
CA GLN A 39 -20.80 0.93 9.48
C GLN A 39 -21.44 2.09 10.26
N GLN A 40 -20.91 2.40 11.44
CA GLN A 40 -21.37 3.52 12.28
C GLN A 40 -20.91 4.91 11.77
N CYS A 41 -20.03 4.96 10.77
CA CYS A 41 -19.54 6.22 10.23
C CYS A 41 -20.57 6.96 9.35
N ALA A 42 -20.50 8.29 9.37
CA ALA A 42 -21.18 9.15 8.40
C ALA A 42 -20.71 8.85 6.97
N ALA A 43 -21.58 9.06 5.97
CA ALA A 43 -21.31 8.72 4.58
C ALA A 43 -20.00 9.32 4.02
N TRP A 44 -19.71 10.58 4.35
CA TRP A 44 -18.47 11.24 3.90
C TRP A 44 -17.21 10.57 4.50
N ARG A 45 -17.26 10.13 5.76
CA ARG A 45 -16.15 9.40 6.41
C ARG A 45 -15.96 8.03 5.79
N LYS A 46 -17.06 7.34 5.47
CA LYS A 46 -17.00 6.05 4.75
C LYS A 46 -16.26 6.21 3.41
N GLN A 47 -16.58 7.26 2.65
CA GLN A 47 -15.90 7.53 1.38
C GLN A 47 -14.40 7.81 1.59
N LEU A 48 -14.06 8.65 2.57
CA LEU A 48 -12.66 8.95 2.90
C LEU A 48 -11.85 7.69 3.25
N ILE A 49 -12.43 6.78 4.05
CA ILE A 49 -11.78 5.52 4.44
C ILE A 49 -11.57 4.61 3.21
N LEU A 50 -12.54 4.56 2.29
CA LEU A 50 -12.41 3.78 1.05
C LEU A 50 -11.34 4.38 0.11
N ASP A 51 -11.28 5.70 -0.02
CA ASP A 51 -10.27 6.39 -0.82
C ASP A 51 -8.87 6.16 -0.24
N ALA A 52 -8.73 6.23 1.09
CA ALA A 52 -7.49 5.89 1.78
C ALA A 52 -7.08 4.42 1.56
N ALA A 53 -8.05 3.50 1.53
CA ALA A 53 -7.78 2.09 1.26
C ALA A 53 -7.31 1.88 -0.18
N ALA A 54 -7.91 2.56 -1.15
CA ALA A 54 -7.47 2.56 -2.54
C ALA A 54 -6.04 3.10 -2.66
N LEU A 55 -5.76 4.22 -1.98
CA LEU A 55 -4.44 4.85 -1.97
C LEU A 55 -3.37 3.94 -1.35
N SER A 56 -3.71 3.25 -0.26
CA SER A 56 -2.84 2.24 0.36
C SER A 56 -2.48 1.12 -0.62
N ILE A 57 -3.46 0.58 -1.33
CA ILE A 57 -3.24 -0.50 -2.30
C ILE A 57 -2.39 -0.01 -3.47
N PHE A 58 -2.66 1.20 -3.97
CA PHE A 58 -1.85 1.82 -5.01
C PHE A 58 -0.40 2.01 -4.57
N ASN A 59 -0.17 2.46 -3.33
CA ASN A 59 1.17 2.56 -2.76
C ASN A 59 1.87 1.19 -2.71
N GLN A 60 1.18 0.16 -2.20
CA GLN A 60 1.74 -1.18 -2.02
C GLN A 60 2.04 -1.89 -3.36
N LEU A 61 1.13 -1.79 -4.34
CA LEU A 61 1.22 -2.55 -5.58
C LEU A 61 1.95 -1.84 -6.70
N VAL A 62 2.04 -0.51 -6.68
CA VAL A 62 2.63 0.27 -7.78
C VAL A 62 3.83 1.08 -7.29
N ILE A 63 3.63 1.94 -6.29
CA ILE A 63 4.65 2.91 -5.89
C ILE A 63 5.86 2.24 -5.25
N LEU A 64 5.66 1.34 -4.28
CA LEU A 64 6.76 0.63 -3.63
C LEU A 64 7.59 -0.20 -4.62
N PRO A 65 6.99 -1.02 -5.53
CA PRO A 65 7.74 -1.69 -6.58
C PRO A 65 8.52 -0.74 -7.49
N TYR A 66 7.93 0.37 -7.93
CA TYR A 66 8.61 1.34 -8.79
C TYR A 66 9.79 2.01 -8.08
N HIS A 67 9.60 2.40 -6.82
CA HIS A 67 10.65 2.98 -5.99
C HIS A 67 11.79 1.96 -5.77
N GLY A 68 11.45 0.72 -5.42
CA GLY A 68 12.40 -0.37 -5.25
C GLY A 68 13.18 -0.68 -6.53
N ALA A 69 12.51 -0.73 -7.68
CA ALA A 69 13.13 -0.98 -8.98
C ALA A 69 14.14 0.12 -9.37
N THR A 70 13.80 1.38 -9.12
CA THR A 70 14.73 2.51 -9.34
C THR A 70 15.99 2.39 -8.48
N ASN A 71 15.85 2.05 -7.21
CA ASN A 71 16.98 1.86 -6.29
C ASN A 71 17.84 0.67 -6.72
N PHE A 72 17.20 -0.47 -6.99
CA PHE A 72 17.87 -1.68 -7.44
C PHE A 72 18.67 -1.47 -8.73
N TYR A 73 18.10 -0.76 -9.72
CA TYR A 73 18.80 -0.40 -10.94
C TYR A 73 20.05 0.44 -10.66
N THR A 74 19.91 1.46 -9.80
CA THR A 74 21.00 2.37 -9.44
C THR A 74 22.17 1.62 -8.81
N ASP A 75 21.89 0.72 -7.87
CA ASP A 75 22.93 -0.05 -7.18
C ASP A 75 23.56 -1.14 -8.07
N SER A 76 22.75 -1.76 -8.92
CA SER A 76 23.24 -2.72 -9.92
C SER A 76 24.22 -2.06 -10.90
N LYS A 77 23.94 -0.82 -11.33
CA LYS A 77 24.83 -0.06 -12.22
C LYS A 77 26.16 0.31 -11.55
N LYS A 78 26.16 0.69 -10.27
CA LYS A 78 27.39 0.90 -9.49
C LYS A 78 28.26 -0.36 -9.44
N SER A 79 27.62 -1.53 -9.44
CA SER A 79 28.27 -2.84 -9.41
C SER A 79 28.72 -3.34 -10.78
N GLY A 80 28.65 -2.51 -11.83
CA GLY A 80 29.07 -2.88 -13.19
C GLY A 80 28.08 -3.76 -13.96
N ILE A 81 26.88 -4.00 -13.42
CA ILE A 81 25.85 -4.79 -14.12
C ILE A 81 25.30 -3.99 -15.30
N SER A 82 25.50 -4.52 -16.51
CA SER A 82 25.14 -3.83 -17.75
C SER A 82 23.68 -4.04 -18.15
N ARG A 83 23.06 -5.18 -17.80
CA ARG A 83 21.69 -5.56 -18.21
C ARG A 83 20.92 -6.21 -17.07
N ILE A 84 19.66 -5.78 -16.87
CA ILE A 84 18.75 -6.32 -15.87
C ILE A 84 17.42 -6.64 -16.55
N ARG A 85 16.87 -7.84 -16.29
CA ARG A 85 15.56 -8.28 -16.75
C ARG A 85 14.62 -8.51 -15.57
N MET A 86 13.36 -8.11 -15.73
CA MET A 86 12.28 -8.36 -14.77
C MET A 86 11.14 -9.06 -15.50
N GLY A 87 11.13 -10.39 -15.46
CA GLY A 87 10.19 -11.21 -16.25
C GLY A 87 10.39 -10.97 -17.75
N THR A 88 9.32 -10.55 -18.43
CA THR A 88 9.34 -10.21 -19.87
C THR A 88 9.83 -8.80 -20.16
N GLN A 89 10.02 -7.96 -19.13
CA GLN A 89 10.43 -6.58 -19.27
C GLN A 89 11.92 -6.38 -18.99
N HIS A 90 12.46 -5.29 -19.52
CA HIS A 90 13.83 -4.84 -19.27
C HIS A 90 13.81 -3.71 -18.23
N LEU A 91 14.64 -3.82 -17.19
CA LEU A 91 14.86 -2.72 -16.26
C LEU A 91 15.98 -1.84 -16.85
N ASP A 92 15.58 -0.99 -17.78
CA ASP A 92 16.45 -0.06 -18.48
C ASP A 92 16.34 1.38 -17.92
N ARG A 93 17.09 2.30 -18.53
CA ARG A 93 17.11 3.70 -18.12
C ARG A 93 15.76 4.38 -18.34
N GLU A 94 15.01 4.02 -19.38
CA GLU A 94 13.75 4.67 -19.71
C GLU A 94 12.66 4.29 -18.70
N PHE A 95 12.56 2.99 -18.38
CA PHE A 95 11.68 2.51 -17.32
C PHE A 95 11.97 3.22 -15.99
N VAL A 96 13.24 3.31 -15.61
CA VAL A 96 13.66 3.92 -14.33
C VAL A 96 13.34 5.40 -14.28
N LEU A 97 13.50 6.13 -15.39
CA LEU A 97 13.14 7.55 -15.47
C LEU A 97 11.63 7.74 -15.29
N THR A 98 10.83 6.89 -15.91
CA THR A 98 9.36 6.91 -15.78
C THR A 98 8.93 6.56 -14.37
N ALA A 99 9.42 5.45 -13.82
CA ALA A 99 9.16 5.01 -12.45
C ALA A 99 9.52 6.11 -11.44
N SER A 100 10.69 6.76 -11.59
CA SER A 100 11.14 7.86 -10.74
C SER A 100 10.27 9.12 -10.84
N LYS A 101 9.66 9.41 -11.99
CA LYS A 101 8.72 10.53 -12.12
C LYS A 101 7.42 10.24 -11.38
N VAL A 102 6.87 9.04 -11.57
CA VAL A 102 5.62 8.60 -10.93
C VAL A 102 5.78 8.58 -9.40
N THR A 103 6.85 7.97 -8.89
CA THR A 103 7.09 7.89 -7.44
C THR A 103 7.27 9.28 -6.83
N ARG A 104 8.03 10.18 -7.46
CA ARG A 104 8.19 11.56 -6.99
C ARG A 104 6.87 12.32 -6.94
N GLN A 105 6.04 12.21 -7.98
CA GLN A 105 4.73 12.86 -8.00
C GLN A 105 3.82 12.32 -6.89
N PHE A 106 3.79 11.00 -6.70
CA PHE A 106 3.04 10.39 -5.61
C PHE A 106 3.47 10.94 -4.23
N PHE A 107 4.78 10.96 -3.96
CA PHE A 107 5.28 11.49 -2.69
C PHE A 107 4.98 12.98 -2.49
N ALA A 108 5.05 13.78 -3.57
CA ALA A 108 4.69 15.19 -3.53
C ALA A 108 3.21 15.39 -3.16
N ILE A 109 2.31 14.61 -3.76
CA ILE A 109 0.88 14.61 -3.42
C ILE A 109 0.68 14.22 -1.96
N THR A 110 1.29 13.12 -1.50
CA THR A 110 1.13 12.70 -0.09
C THR A 110 1.65 13.77 0.87
N GLN A 111 2.72 14.49 0.52
CA GLN A 111 3.24 15.58 1.33
C GLN A 111 2.31 16.80 1.36
N GLU A 112 1.74 17.19 0.21
CA GLU A 112 0.77 18.28 0.10
C GLU A 112 -0.46 18.05 0.97
N PHE A 113 -0.97 16.81 1.01
CA PHE A 113 -2.11 16.42 1.83
C PHE A 113 -1.75 15.94 3.24
N GLN A 114 -0.48 16.08 3.66
CA GLN A 114 0.02 15.66 4.98
C GLN A 114 -0.27 14.18 5.31
N ILE A 115 -0.28 13.32 4.29
CA ILE A 115 -0.45 11.89 4.41
C ILE A 115 0.93 11.26 4.60
N HIS A 116 1.21 10.76 5.80
CA HIS A 116 2.44 9.99 6.03
C HIS A 116 2.31 8.62 5.34
N VAL A 117 3.32 8.26 4.54
CA VAL A 117 3.29 7.04 3.72
C VAL A 117 3.27 5.77 4.59
N GLU A 118 3.79 5.84 5.82
CA GLU A 118 3.70 4.73 6.78
C GLU A 118 2.24 4.39 7.10
N ASN A 119 1.35 5.38 7.11
CA ASN A 119 -0.09 5.20 7.37
C ASN A 119 -0.82 4.53 6.19
N LEU A 120 -0.17 4.44 5.03
CA LEU A 120 -0.67 3.72 3.86
C LEU A 120 -0.28 2.24 3.91
N HIS A 121 0.39 1.77 4.95
CA HIS A 121 0.66 0.36 5.15
C HIS A 121 -0.48 -0.29 5.93
N ILE A 122 -1.29 -1.12 5.24
CA ILE A 122 -2.37 -1.87 5.89
C ILE A 122 -1.82 -3.23 6.34
N SER A 123 -1.55 -3.35 7.65
CA SER A 123 -1.28 -4.63 8.30
C SER A 123 -2.57 -5.33 8.72
N ASN A 124 -3.56 -4.56 9.18
CA ASN A 124 -4.84 -5.02 9.72
C ASN A 124 -5.96 -4.06 9.31
N ILE A 125 -7.10 -4.58 8.86
CA ILE A 125 -8.25 -3.78 8.39
C ILE A 125 -8.93 -3.04 9.55
N ALA A 126 -9.03 -3.65 10.73
CA ALA A 126 -9.66 -3.02 11.89
C ALA A 126 -8.86 -1.79 12.33
N GLU A 127 -7.54 -1.96 12.53
CA GLU A 127 -6.62 -0.87 12.87
C GLU A 127 -6.62 0.23 11.81
N PHE A 128 -6.67 -0.14 10.52
CA PHE A 128 -6.75 0.82 9.43
C PHE A 128 -8.03 1.67 9.50
N VAL A 129 -9.19 1.03 9.72
CA VAL A 129 -10.47 1.74 9.83
C VAL A 129 -10.46 2.68 11.03
N GLU A 130 -10.01 2.19 12.20
CA GLU A 130 -9.93 3.01 13.42
C GLU A 130 -9.00 4.21 13.24
N PHE A 131 -7.80 3.98 12.70
CA PHE A 131 -6.83 5.04 12.40
C PHE A 131 -7.42 6.14 11.52
N TRP A 132 -8.10 5.77 10.42
CA TRP A 132 -8.68 6.76 9.51
C TRP A 132 -9.94 7.42 10.06
N ILE A 133 -10.70 6.74 10.94
CA ILE A 133 -11.78 7.37 11.70
C ILE A 133 -11.21 8.46 12.61
N GLU A 134 -10.12 8.19 13.32
CA GLU A 134 -9.46 9.17 14.19
C GLU A 134 -8.91 10.35 13.40
N ARG A 135 -8.16 10.08 12.32
CA ARG A 135 -7.64 11.12 11.42
C ARG A 135 -8.73 11.97 10.80
N SER A 136 -9.88 11.39 10.45
CA SER A 136 -11.01 12.15 9.90
C SER A 136 -11.57 13.22 10.86
N LYS A 137 -11.27 13.12 12.17
CA LYS A 137 -11.63 14.15 13.15
C LYS A 137 -10.73 15.38 13.05
N GLU A 138 -9.50 15.23 12.55
CA GLU A 138 -8.54 16.32 12.35
C GLU A 138 -8.88 17.16 11.11
N TYR A 139 -9.64 16.60 10.17
CA TYR A 139 -10.09 17.26 8.93
C TYR A 139 -11.53 17.81 9.02
N GLY A 140 -12.13 17.79 10.22
CA GLY A 140 -13.50 18.24 10.50
C GLY A 140 -13.59 19.69 10.93
#